data_AF-A0A7Y5C5V4-F1
#
_entry.id   AF-A0A7Y5C5V4-F1
#
_cell.length_a   1.000
_cell.length_b   1.000
_cell.length_c   1.000
_cell.angle_alpha   90.00
_cell.angle_beta   90.00
_cell.angle_gamma   90.00
#
_symmetry.space_group_name_H-M   'P 1'
#
loop_
_entity.id
_entity.type
_entity.pdbx_description
1 polymer ?
#
loop_
_entity_poly.entity_id
_entity_poly.type
_entity_poly.pdbx_seq_one_letter_code
_entity_poly.pdbx_strand_id
1 'polypeptide(L)'
;MNHFIKPAAQDKGEATPVYGNAGITALVKLMEDAGCEKANVVAHILGGGAPEGERSPTLGERNVAAAREALSRRQITILAEDTGGPLGRKIVFDTGTGELAVLKTTNVRTGDWYA
;
A
#
# COMPACT_ATOMS: atom_id res chain seq x y z
N MET A 1 -7.60 -3.96 4.66
CA MET A 1 -6.79 -3.43 3.53
C MET A 1 -6.86 -1.92 3.55
N ASN A 2 -5.75 -1.23 3.32
CA ASN A 2 -5.74 0.21 3.07
C ASN A 2 -5.22 0.50 1.65
N HIS A 3 -5.81 1.49 0.98
CA HIS A 3 -5.34 2.05 -0.27
C HIS A 3 -4.91 3.50 0.00
N PHE A 4 -3.76 3.92 -0.54
CA PHE A 4 -3.22 5.25 -0.32
C PHE A 4 -2.53 5.76 -1.59
N ILE A 5 -2.58 7.07 -1.80
CA ILE A 5 -2.11 7.73 -3.03
C ILE A 5 -0.79 8.47 -2.78
N LYS A 6 -0.57 8.95 -1.55
CA LYS A 6 0.61 9.74 -1.18
C LYS A 6 1.51 8.95 -0.22
N PRO A 7 2.84 9.18 -0.24
CA PRO A 7 3.77 8.33 0.49
C PRO A 7 3.68 8.56 2.00
N ALA A 8 3.85 9.81 2.44
CA ALA A 8 3.85 10.14 3.86
C ALA A 8 3.34 11.56 4.11
N ALA A 9 2.51 11.72 5.15
CA ALA A 9 2.16 13.03 5.70
C ALA A 9 3.35 13.60 6.47
N GLN A 10 3.65 14.89 6.26
CA GLN A 10 4.69 15.61 7.00
C GLN A 10 4.15 16.20 8.31
N ASP A 11 2.91 16.70 8.27
CA ASP A 11 2.25 17.31 9.42
C ASP A 11 1.14 16.42 9.98
N LYS A 12 1.04 16.40 11.32
CA LYS A 12 -0.01 15.62 12.00
C LYS A 12 -1.42 16.09 11.62
N GLY A 13 -1.60 17.38 11.32
CA GLY A 13 -2.90 17.94 10.91
C GLY A 13 -3.40 17.43 9.56
N GLU A 14 -2.52 16.88 8.72
CA GLU A 14 -2.85 16.35 7.40
C GLU A 14 -2.86 14.82 7.33
N ALA A 15 -2.58 14.14 8.46
CA ALA A 15 -2.38 12.70 8.56
C ALA A 15 -3.68 11.92 8.37
N THR A 16 -4.15 11.89 7.13
CA THR A 16 -5.33 11.15 6.67
C THR A 16 -4.92 9.85 5.97
N PRO A 17 -5.84 8.88 5.80
CA PRO A 17 -5.54 7.59 5.17
C PRO A 17 -5.02 7.65 3.73
N VAL A 18 -5.13 8.80 3.04
CA VAL A 18 -4.53 9.00 1.71
C VAL A 18 -3.01 8.92 1.73
N TYR A 19 -2.37 9.10 2.90
CA TYR A 19 -0.94 8.95 3.11
C TYR A 19 -0.61 7.56 3.65
N GLY A 20 0.36 6.88 3.03
CA GLY A 20 0.75 5.52 3.39
C GLY A 20 1.14 5.35 4.85
N ASN A 21 1.99 6.25 5.37
CA ASN A 21 2.38 6.20 6.79
C ASN A 21 1.18 6.30 7.74
N ALA A 22 0.25 7.23 7.51
CA ALA A 22 -0.93 7.44 8.35
C ALA A 22 -1.94 6.30 8.19
N GLY A 23 -2.25 5.89 6.95
CA GLY A 23 -3.20 4.83 6.65
C GLY A 23 -2.77 3.47 7.21
N ILE A 24 -1.49 3.10 7.07
CA ILE A 24 -0.94 1.86 7.65
C ILE A 24 -1.01 1.91 9.17
N THR A 25 -0.66 3.06 9.77
CA THR A 25 -0.76 3.26 11.22
C THR A 25 -2.18 3.03 11.72
N ALA A 26 -3.15 3.66 11.07
CA ALA A 26 -4.56 3.58 11.46
C ALA A 26 -5.10 2.16 11.29
N LEU A 27 -4.78 1.48 10.17
CA LEU A 27 -5.26 0.12 9.93
C LEU A 27 -4.72 -0.87 10.98
N VAL A 28 -3.43 -0.81 11.28
CA VAL A 28 -2.84 -1.69 12.31
C VAL A 28 -3.50 -1.44 13.66
N LYS A 29 -3.73 -0.18 14.03
CA LYS A 29 -4.40 0.16 15.28
C LYS A 29 -5.83 -0.40 15.33
N LEU A 30 -6.59 -0.29 14.24
CA LEU A 30 -7.94 -0.86 14.15
C LEU A 30 -7.93 -2.38 14.26
N MET A 31 -6.92 -3.06 13.70
CA MET A 31 -6.77 -4.50 13.85
C MET A 31 -6.47 -4.89 15.30
N GLU A 32 -5.57 -4.18 15.97
CA GLU A 32 -5.27 -4.37 17.40
C GLU A 32 -6.51 -4.14 18.26
N ASP A 33 -7.29 -3.09 17.99
CA ASP A 33 -8.53 -2.78 18.71
C ASP A 33 -9.62 -3.84 18.49
N ALA A 34 -9.58 -4.53 17.35
CA ALA A 34 -10.43 -5.69 17.05
C ALA A 34 -9.93 -7.00 17.70
N GLY A 35 -8.83 -6.95 18.47
CA GLY A 35 -8.27 -8.11 19.18
C GLY A 35 -7.14 -8.83 18.44
N CYS A 36 -6.63 -8.29 17.34
CA CYS A 36 -5.48 -8.89 16.66
C CYS A 36 -4.20 -8.66 17.47
N GLU A 37 -3.45 -9.73 17.71
CA GLU A 37 -2.12 -9.61 18.29
C GLU A 37 -1.13 -9.15 17.22
N LYS A 38 -0.42 -8.06 17.50
CA LYS A 38 0.58 -7.48 16.60
C LYS A 38 1.61 -8.50 16.08
N ALA A 39 2.00 -9.47 16.90
CA ALA A 39 2.94 -10.54 16.53
C ALA A 39 2.42 -11.47 15.43
N ASN A 40 1.09 -11.57 15.27
CA ASN A 40 0.44 -12.39 14.25
C ASN A 40 0.11 -11.59 12.98
N VAL A 41 0.39 -10.28 12.97
CA VAL A 41 0.13 -9.42 11.82
C VAL A 41 1.27 -9.54 10.81
N VAL A 42 0.89 -9.84 9.57
CA VAL A 42 1.75 -9.90 8.40
C VAL A 42 1.21 -8.97 7.30
N ALA A 43 2.05 -8.61 6.34
CA ALA A 43 1.69 -7.68 5.28
C ALA A 43 2.03 -8.18 3.88
N HIS A 44 1.26 -7.71 2.91
CA HIS A 44 1.57 -7.78 1.48
C HIS A 44 1.56 -6.35 0.91
N ILE A 45 2.54 -6.00 0.08
CA ILE A 45 2.59 -4.69 -0.59
C ILE A 45 2.28 -4.87 -2.07
N LEU A 46 1.27 -4.17 -2.56
CA LEU A 46 0.77 -4.31 -3.92
C LEU A 46 0.57 -2.94 -4.54
N GLY A 47 0.83 -2.81 -5.84
CA GLY A 47 0.63 -1.55 -6.57
C GLY A 47 1.93 -0.80 -6.83
N GLY A 48 1.93 0.52 -6.68
CA GLY A 48 3.12 1.33 -6.97
C GLY A 48 3.59 1.26 -8.42
N GLY A 49 2.71 0.89 -9.36
CA GLY A 49 2.99 0.98 -10.79
C GLY A 49 3.04 2.45 -11.24
N ALA A 50 3.66 2.67 -12.39
CA ALA A 50 3.82 3.98 -13.00
C ALA A 50 3.71 3.85 -14.53
N PRO A 51 3.19 4.84 -15.27
CA PRO A 51 3.26 4.85 -16.71
C PRO A 51 4.69 4.67 -17.22
N GLU A 52 4.85 3.98 -18.34
CA GLU A 52 6.16 3.85 -18.98
C GLU A 52 6.72 5.23 -19.37
N GLY A 53 8.01 5.45 -19.08
CA GLY A 53 8.67 6.73 -19.30
C GLY A 53 8.50 7.76 -18.18
N GLU A 54 7.74 7.47 -17.11
CA GLU A 54 7.75 8.33 -15.92
C GLU A 54 9.13 8.34 -15.26
N ARG A 55 9.60 9.53 -14.86
CA ARG A 55 10.93 9.71 -14.29
C ARG A 55 10.98 9.22 -12.84
N SER A 56 11.93 8.33 -12.54
CA SER A 56 12.23 7.92 -11.17
C SER A 56 12.86 9.03 -10.31
N PRO A 57 12.56 9.10 -9.00
CA PRO A 57 11.64 8.22 -8.30
C PRO A 57 10.18 8.57 -8.60
N THR A 58 9.40 7.61 -9.09
CA THR A 58 7.98 7.79 -9.40
C THR A 58 7.17 7.89 -8.11
N LEU A 59 5.93 8.37 -8.21
CA LEU A 59 5.04 8.38 -7.04
C LEU A 59 4.80 6.96 -6.50
N GLY A 60 4.68 5.98 -7.41
CA GLY A 60 4.55 4.57 -7.06
C GLY A 60 5.76 4.04 -6.27
N GLU A 61 6.98 4.35 -6.71
CA GLU A 61 8.22 3.96 -6.02
C GLU A 61 8.30 4.59 -4.62
N ARG A 62 7.91 5.86 -4.49
CA ARG A 62 7.86 6.56 -3.19
C ARG A 62 6.82 5.96 -2.26
N ASN A 63 5.65 5.58 -2.77
CA ASN A 63 4.58 4.95 -2.00
C ASN A 63 5.02 3.58 -1.46
N VAL A 64 5.67 2.77 -2.29
CA VAL A 64 6.21 1.46 -1.89
C VAL A 64 7.29 1.63 -0.82
N ALA A 65 8.20 2.60 -0.98
CA ALA A 65 9.21 2.90 0.03
C ALA A 65 8.59 3.32 1.37
N ALA A 66 7.58 4.19 1.35
CA ALA A 66 6.88 4.62 2.56
C ALA A 66 6.11 3.47 3.25
N ALA A 67 5.52 2.55 2.49
CA ALA A 67 4.89 1.35 3.05
C ALA A 67 5.90 0.46 3.76
N ARG A 68 7.04 0.15 3.11
CA ARG A 68 8.12 -0.66 3.72
C ARG A 68 8.62 -0.03 5.01
N GLU A 69 8.84 1.28 5.01
CA GLU A 69 9.27 2.01 6.20
C GLU A 69 8.22 1.96 7.32
N ALA A 70 6.94 2.21 7.00
CA ALA A 70 5.86 2.20 7.98
C ALA A 70 5.62 0.82 8.61
N LEU A 71 5.78 -0.25 7.84
CA LEU A 71 5.68 -1.64 8.30
C LEU A 71 6.90 -2.04 9.13
N SER A 72 8.11 -1.69 8.67
CA SER A 72 9.37 -1.95 9.38
C SER A 72 9.41 -1.28 10.76
N ARG A 73 9.00 -0.02 10.87
CA ARG A 73 8.85 0.70 12.16
C ARG A 73 7.89 0.00 13.12
N ARG A 74 6.99 -0.85 12.61
CA ARG A 74 6.02 -1.63 13.38
C ARG A 74 6.45 -3.08 13.58
N GLN A 75 7.58 -3.51 13.04
CA GLN A 75 8.02 -4.89 13.09
C GLN A 75 7.00 -5.85 12.45
N ILE A 76 6.28 -5.41 11.41
CA ILE A 76 5.37 -6.26 10.64
C ILE A 76 6.13 -6.86 9.47
N THR A 77 6.14 -8.19 9.39
CA THR A 77 6.80 -8.93 8.32
C THR A 77 6.04 -8.80 7.01
N ILE A 78 6.75 -8.49 5.93
CA ILE A 78 6.18 -8.49 4.57
C ILE A 78 6.37 -9.89 3.99
N LEU A 79 5.28 -10.58 3.67
CA LEU A 79 5.31 -11.95 3.12
C LEU A 79 5.45 -11.96 1.60
N ALA A 80 4.85 -11.01 0.91
CA ALA A 80 5.02 -10.87 -0.53
C ALA A 80 4.85 -9.43 -1.00
N GLU A 81 5.45 -9.14 -2.14
CA GLU A 81 5.33 -7.85 -2.83
C GLU A 81 5.06 -8.06 -4.32
N ASP A 82 4.04 -7.40 -4.86
CA ASP A 82 3.87 -7.22 -6.31
C ASP A 82 3.76 -5.72 -6.59
N THR A 83 4.94 -5.11 -6.75
CA THR A 83 5.09 -3.65 -6.83
C THR A 83 5.73 -3.20 -8.14
N GLY A 84 5.58 -1.91 -8.50
CA GLY A 84 6.27 -1.29 -9.62
C GLY A 84 5.77 -1.72 -11.00
N GLY A 85 6.58 -1.46 -12.04
CA GLY A 85 6.28 -1.83 -13.42
C GLY A 85 5.19 -0.98 -14.08
N PRO A 86 5.00 -1.17 -15.40
CA PRO A 86 4.18 -0.28 -16.24
C PRO A 86 2.69 -0.64 -16.28
N LEU A 87 2.26 -1.64 -15.49
CA LEU A 87 0.90 -2.18 -15.54
C LEU A 87 0.10 -1.78 -14.32
N GLY A 88 -1.17 -1.44 -14.54
CA GLY A 88 -2.17 -1.33 -13.48
C GLY A 88 -2.42 -2.68 -12.81
N ARG A 89 -2.96 -2.65 -11.59
CA ARG A 89 -3.31 -3.86 -10.84
C ARG A 89 -4.71 -3.73 -10.26
N LYS A 90 -5.53 -4.75 -10.47
CA LYS A 90 -6.77 -4.96 -9.71
C LYS A 90 -6.50 -5.99 -8.64
N ILE A 91 -6.80 -5.61 -7.39
CA ILE A 91 -6.52 -6.44 -6.22
C ILE A 91 -7.85 -6.90 -5.64
N VAL A 92 -7.96 -8.19 -5.38
CA VAL A 92 -9.04 -8.78 -4.59
C VAL A 92 -8.39 -9.48 -3.40
N PHE A 93 -8.89 -9.20 -2.20
CA PHE A 93 -8.39 -9.78 -0.97
C PHE A 93 -9.54 -10.35 -0.16
N ASP A 94 -9.46 -11.64 0.11
CA ASP A 94 -10.38 -12.33 0.99
C ASP A 94 -9.86 -12.19 2.43
N THR A 95 -10.57 -11.44 3.26
CA THR A 95 -10.17 -11.21 4.65
C THR A 95 -10.45 -12.40 5.57
N GLY A 96 -11.27 -13.37 5.15
CA GLY A 96 -11.57 -14.58 5.89
C GLY A 96 -10.51 -15.67 5.70
N THR A 97 -10.00 -15.83 4.48
CA THR A 97 -8.95 -16.82 4.16
C THR A 97 -7.54 -16.24 4.12
N GLY A 98 -7.40 -14.93 3.91
CA GLY A 98 -6.13 -14.28 3.66
C GLY A 98 -5.64 -14.42 2.21
N GLU A 99 -6.43 -15.01 1.31
CA GLU A 99 -6.06 -15.18 -0.09
C GLU A 99 -6.11 -13.87 -0.87
N LEU A 100 -5.19 -13.75 -1.83
CA LEU A 100 -4.99 -12.55 -2.62
C LEU A 100 -4.94 -12.88 -4.11
N ALA A 101 -5.77 -12.20 -4.90
CA ALA A 101 -5.71 -12.25 -6.36
C ALA A 101 -5.27 -10.89 -6.92
N VAL A 102 -4.27 -10.92 -7.81
CA VAL A 102 -3.74 -9.74 -8.51
C VAL A 102 -3.94 -9.93 -10.01
N LEU A 103 -4.71 -9.04 -10.64
CA LEU A 103 -4.87 -9.02 -12.08
C LEU A 103 -4.12 -7.80 -12.64
N LYS A 104 -3.17 -8.03 -13.55
CA LYS A 104 -2.42 -6.96 -14.22
C LYS A 104 -3.15 -6.47 -15.46
N THR A 105 -3.21 -5.16 -15.63
CA THR A 105 -3.97 -4.51 -16.71
C THR A 105 -3.08 -3.56 -17.51
N THR A 106 -3.17 -3.65 -18.84
CA THR A 106 -2.38 -2.82 -19.78
C THR A 106 -3.05 -1.50 -20.16
N ASN A 107 -4.38 -1.43 -20.12
CA ASN A 107 -5.15 -0.27 -20.54
C ASN A 107 -5.68 0.53 -19.34
N VAL A 108 -4.78 1.19 -18.62
CA VAL A 108 -5.12 2.09 -17.52
C VAL A 108 -5.41 3.48 -18.10
N ARG A 109 -6.55 4.10 -17.75
CA ARG A 109 -6.86 5.45 -18.25
C ARG A 109 -5.89 6.42 -17.59
N THR A 110 -5.51 7.49 -18.29
CA THR A 110 -4.57 8.50 -17.77
C THR A 110 -4.99 9.05 -16.40
N GLY A 111 -6.29 9.22 -16.17
CA GLY A 111 -6.83 9.69 -14.88
C GLY A 111 -6.78 8.65 -13.75
N ASP A 112 -6.64 7.36 -14.05
CA ASP A 112 -6.75 6.28 -13.05
C ASP A 112 -5.43 6.00 -12.31
N TRP A 113 -4.30 6.58 -12.75
CA TRP A 113 -2.98 6.27 -12.18
C TRP A 113 -2.77 6.78 -10.75
N TYR A 114 -3.38 7.92 -10.40
CA TYR A 114 -3.19 8.57 -9.10
C TYR A 114 -4.49 9.13 -8.50
N ALA A 115 -5.64 8.62 -8.96
CA ALA A 115 -6.96 8.99 -8.47
C ALA A 115 -7.40 8.15 -7.26
#